data_AF-A0AAV0PF46-F1
#
_entry.id   AF-A0AAV0PF46-F1
#
_cell.length_a   1.000
_cell.length_b   1.000
_cell.length_c   1.000
_cell.angle_alpha   90.00
_cell.angle_beta   90.00
_cell.angle_gamma   90.00
#
_symmetry.space_group_name_H-M   'P 1'
#
loop_
_entity.id
_entity.type
_entity.pdbx_description
1 polymer ?
#
loop_
_entity_poly.entity_id
_entity_poly.type
_entity_poly.pdbx_seq_one_letter_code
_entity_poly.pdbx_strand_id
1 'polypeptide(L)'
;MLQITSIVLVLLLSSFPHLPWAMLNLTLPSAHPDPEFVAQEVRRRVNASVFRREMLQTTQRDQSSSPLCFTGNPIDDCWKCDPDWPNNRQRLADCAIGFGQYAMGGKNGDYYIVTDSSDDDAVNPKPGTLRYAVIREEPLWIVFPSNMHIKLEQELIFNSFKTIDGRGANVHITGGGCITLQYISNVIIHNVHIHHCVPSGNTNVRSSPTHYGYRTKSDGDGISIFGAKDIWIDHCTLSHCTDGLIDAVMGSTGITISNNFFSHHNEVMLLGHSDEYLPDSGMQVTIAFNHFGEQLVQRMPRCRRGYIHVVNNDFTEWEMYAIGGSGHPTINSQGNRYVAPSNPNAKQVRTQKF
;
A
#
# COMPACT_ATOMS: atom_id res chain seq x y z
N MET A 1 75.46 15.67 33.77
CA MET A 1 75.35 14.21 33.67
C MET A 1 73.89 13.87 33.55
N LEU A 2 73.46 13.34 32.39
CA LEU A 2 72.06 13.01 32.12
C LEU A 2 71.58 11.95 33.11
N GLN A 3 70.55 12.26 33.89
CA GLN A 3 69.78 11.27 34.64
C GLN A 3 68.77 10.62 33.70
N ILE A 4 68.97 9.34 33.43
CA ILE A 4 68.03 8.46 32.74
C ILE A 4 67.01 8.00 33.78
N THR A 5 65.79 8.54 33.73
CA THR A 5 64.65 7.99 34.48
C THR A 5 63.96 6.92 33.63
N SER A 6 64.16 5.66 34.01
CA SER A 6 63.42 4.52 33.47
C SER A 6 61.96 4.58 33.93
N ILE A 7 61.03 4.80 33.01
CA ILE A 7 59.59 4.63 33.25
C ILE A 7 59.27 3.15 33.07
N VAL A 8 58.93 2.48 34.17
CA VAL A 8 58.39 1.12 34.16
C VAL A 8 56.95 1.19 33.65
N LEU A 9 56.73 0.69 32.43
CA LEU A 9 55.39 0.54 31.84
C LEU A 9 54.71 -0.68 32.47
N VAL A 10 53.83 -0.45 33.44
CA VAL A 10 52.94 -1.50 33.98
C VAL A 10 51.82 -1.72 32.97
N LEU A 11 51.89 -2.83 32.22
CA LEU A 11 50.81 -3.32 31.37
C LEU A 11 49.66 -3.80 32.26
N LEU A 12 48.66 -2.95 32.47
CA LEU A 12 47.35 -3.36 32.96
C LEU A 12 46.60 -4.07 31.84
N LEU A 13 46.60 -5.41 31.87
CA LEU A 13 45.66 -6.24 31.13
C LEU A 13 44.25 -6.02 31.68
N SER A 14 43.56 -5.00 31.19
CA SER A 14 42.11 -4.89 31.36
C SER A 14 41.46 -5.83 30.35
N SER A 15 41.00 -6.99 30.83
CA SER A 15 40.06 -7.85 30.14
C SER A 15 38.77 -7.07 29.90
N PHE A 16 38.59 -6.54 28.69
CA PHE A 16 37.28 -6.10 28.24
C PHE A 16 36.37 -7.33 28.20
N PRO A 17 35.26 -7.38 28.94
CA PRO A 17 34.27 -8.41 28.70
C PRO A 17 33.75 -8.20 27.28
N HIS A 18 33.86 -9.24 26.45
CA HIS A 18 33.17 -9.30 25.18
C HIS A 18 31.69 -8.99 25.44
N LEU A 19 31.25 -7.77 25.08
CA LEU A 19 29.83 -7.54 24.88
C LEU A 19 29.42 -8.54 23.79
N PRO A 20 28.47 -9.45 24.05
CA PRO A 20 27.88 -10.17 22.95
C PRO A 20 27.30 -9.10 22.03
N TRP A 21 27.65 -9.16 20.74
CA TRP A 21 26.86 -8.50 19.72
C TRP A 21 25.43 -9.02 19.89
N ALA A 22 24.61 -8.28 20.64
CA ALA A 22 23.19 -8.39 20.52
C ALA A 22 22.95 -8.08 19.05
N MET A 23 22.63 -9.13 18.28
CA MET A 23 22.02 -8.93 16.98
C MET A 23 20.82 -8.04 17.27
N LEU A 24 20.92 -6.77 16.90
CA LEU A 24 19.77 -5.90 16.82
C LEU A 24 18.79 -6.68 15.96
N ASN A 25 17.73 -7.17 16.59
CA ASN A 25 16.68 -7.90 15.93
C ASN A 25 16.04 -6.87 14.97
N LEU A 26 16.58 -6.79 13.74
CA LEU A 26 16.17 -5.88 12.68
C LEU A 26 14.80 -6.28 12.10
N THR A 27 14.09 -7.18 12.78
CA THR A 27 12.69 -7.49 12.51
C THR A 27 11.87 -6.32 13.00
N LEU A 28 11.24 -5.59 12.08
CA LEU A 28 10.14 -4.70 12.44
C LEU A 28 9.15 -5.53 13.27
N PRO A 29 8.65 -5.04 14.42
CA PRO A 29 7.80 -5.80 15.33
C PRO A 29 6.53 -6.40 14.70
N SER A 30 6.19 -5.97 13.48
CA SER A 30 5.01 -6.35 12.71
C SER A 30 5.32 -7.20 11.47
N ALA A 31 6.59 -7.43 11.12
CA ALA A 31 6.92 -8.32 10.01
C ALA A 31 6.58 -9.77 10.39
N HIS A 32 5.87 -10.47 9.51
CA HIS A 32 5.56 -11.88 9.71
C HIS A 32 6.88 -12.69 9.72
N PRO A 33 7.11 -13.57 10.71
CA PRO A 33 8.38 -14.29 10.85
C PRO A 33 8.65 -15.27 9.70
N ASP A 34 7.59 -15.71 9.02
CA ASP A 34 7.67 -16.58 7.84
C ASP A 34 6.90 -15.94 6.66
N PRO A 35 7.53 -15.10 5.84
CA PRO A 35 6.86 -14.48 4.71
C PRO A 35 6.42 -15.48 3.63
N GLU A 36 7.08 -16.64 3.54
CA GLU A 36 6.73 -17.67 2.56
C GLU A 36 5.41 -18.35 2.94
N PHE A 37 5.15 -18.57 4.24
CA PHE A 37 3.86 -19.04 4.72
C PHE A 37 2.70 -18.13 4.27
N VAL A 38 2.87 -16.81 4.35
CA VAL A 38 1.85 -15.85 3.90
C VAL A 38 1.63 -15.96 2.39
N ALA A 39 2.70 -16.09 1.60
CA ALA A 39 2.60 -16.29 0.15
C ALA A 39 1.87 -17.61 -0.21
N GLN A 40 2.16 -18.69 0.50
CA GLN A 40 1.48 -19.99 0.36
C GLN A 40 0.00 -19.92 0.73
N GLU A 41 -0.35 -19.19 1.80
CA GLU A 41 -1.74 -19.00 2.20
C GLU A 41 -2.53 -18.22 1.15
N VAL A 42 -1.95 -17.16 0.56
CA VAL A 42 -2.56 -16.45 -0.57
C VAL A 42 -2.84 -17.41 -1.73
N ARG A 43 -1.84 -18.23 -2.10
CA ARG A 43 -2.01 -19.24 -3.16
C ARG A 43 -3.12 -20.23 -2.83
N ARG A 44 -3.19 -20.71 -1.58
CA ARG A 44 -4.22 -21.66 -1.14
C ARG A 44 -5.62 -21.05 -1.30
N ARG A 45 -5.80 -19.79 -0.89
CA ARG A 45 -7.09 -19.07 -1.02
C ARG A 45 -7.47 -18.85 -2.48
N VAL A 46 -6.51 -18.50 -3.34
CA VAL A 46 -6.72 -18.39 -4.79
C VAL A 46 -7.19 -19.71 -5.37
N ASN A 47 -6.48 -20.81 -5.12
CA ASN A 47 -6.84 -22.13 -5.65
C ASN A 47 -8.24 -22.54 -5.20
N ALA A 48 -8.60 -22.29 -3.94
CA ALA A 48 -9.94 -22.56 -3.44
C ALA A 48 -11.02 -21.72 -4.14
N SER A 49 -10.77 -20.43 -4.39
CA SER A 49 -11.68 -19.54 -5.10
C SER A 49 -11.87 -19.97 -6.57
N VAL A 50 -10.78 -20.25 -7.28
CA VAL A 50 -10.82 -20.73 -8.67
C VAL A 50 -11.56 -22.06 -8.76
N PHE A 51 -11.26 -23.03 -7.89
CA PHE A 51 -11.95 -24.32 -7.86
C PHE A 51 -13.47 -24.16 -7.66
N ARG A 52 -13.90 -23.28 -6.73
CA ARG A 52 -15.32 -23.00 -6.53
C ARG A 52 -15.98 -22.40 -7.77
N ARG A 53 -15.31 -21.47 -8.46
CA ARG A 53 -15.79 -20.91 -9.72
C ARG A 53 -15.92 -21.97 -10.83
N GLU A 54 -14.94 -22.85 -10.98
CA GLU A 54 -14.96 -23.93 -11.98
C GLU A 54 -16.11 -24.92 -11.73
N MET A 55 -16.35 -25.30 -10.47
CA MET A 55 -17.46 -26.17 -10.07
C MET A 55 -18.84 -25.56 -10.37
N LEU A 56 -18.99 -24.23 -10.38
CA LEU A 56 -20.22 -23.59 -10.80
C LEU A 56 -20.44 -23.64 -12.31
N GLN A 57 -19.36 -23.48 -13.09
CA GLN A 57 -19.46 -23.53 -14.55
C GLN A 57 -19.89 -24.91 -15.05
N THR A 58 -19.54 -25.98 -14.32
CA THR A 58 -19.99 -27.34 -14.65
C THR A 58 -21.44 -27.60 -14.24
N THR A 59 -21.90 -27.06 -13.10
CA THR A 59 -23.26 -27.26 -12.57
C THR A 59 -24.33 -26.37 -13.20
N GLN A 60 -23.99 -25.18 -13.72
CA GLN A 60 -24.92 -24.33 -14.46
C GLN A 60 -25.37 -24.89 -15.82
N ARG A 61 -24.76 -25.99 -16.29
CA ARG A 61 -25.29 -26.72 -17.45
C ARG A 61 -26.58 -27.50 -17.14
N ASP A 62 -26.90 -27.73 -15.86
CA ASP A 62 -27.95 -28.69 -15.47
C ASP A 62 -29.10 -28.13 -14.62
N GLN A 63 -29.15 -26.86 -14.18
CA GLN A 63 -30.36 -26.30 -13.55
C GLN A 63 -30.38 -24.78 -13.31
N SER A 64 -31.57 -24.20 -13.41
CA SER A 64 -31.94 -22.79 -13.26
C SER A 64 -32.06 -22.34 -11.79
N SER A 65 -30.97 -22.38 -11.03
CA SER A 65 -30.89 -21.74 -9.71
C SER A 65 -29.98 -20.51 -9.75
N SER A 66 -30.32 -19.50 -8.94
CA SER A 66 -29.62 -18.20 -8.85
C SER A 66 -28.09 -18.37 -8.85
N PRO A 67 -27.34 -17.61 -9.67
CA PRO A 67 -25.90 -17.84 -9.81
C PRO A 67 -25.21 -17.57 -8.47
N LEU A 68 -24.66 -18.62 -7.84
CA LEU A 68 -23.66 -18.42 -6.80
C LEU A 68 -22.55 -17.52 -7.38
N CYS A 69 -22.24 -16.43 -6.71
CA CYS A 69 -21.20 -15.50 -7.15
C CYS A 69 -19.84 -16.08 -6.71
N PHE A 70 -19.02 -16.50 -7.69
CA PHE A 70 -17.59 -16.75 -7.51
C PHE A 70 -16.84 -16.18 -8.71
N THR A 71 -15.98 -15.21 -8.44
CA THR A 71 -15.16 -14.48 -9.42
C THR A 71 -13.87 -15.22 -9.74
N GLY A 72 -13.45 -16.16 -8.88
CA GLY A 72 -12.11 -16.75 -8.94
C GLY A 72 -11.04 -15.87 -8.27
N ASN A 73 -11.46 -14.77 -7.65
CA ASN A 73 -10.66 -13.92 -6.80
C ASN A 73 -11.18 -14.05 -5.34
N PRO A 74 -10.36 -14.56 -4.40
CA PRO A 74 -10.80 -14.81 -3.03
C PRO A 74 -11.16 -13.54 -2.24
N ILE A 75 -10.60 -12.37 -2.60
CA ILE A 75 -10.94 -11.09 -1.98
C ILE A 75 -12.37 -10.71 -2.37
N ASP A 76 -12.66 -10.66 -3.67
CA ASP A 76 -13.99 -10.30 -4.18
C ASP A 76 -15.04 -11.33 -3.78
N ASP A 77 -14.72 -12.63 -3.82
CA ASP A 77 -15.63 -13.70 -3.37
C ASP A 77 -16.07 -13.54 -1.91
N CYS A 78 -15.26 -12.91 -1.06
CA CYS A 78 -15.52 -12.77 0.36
C CYS A 78 -16.60 -11.72 0.67
N TRP A 79 -16.68 -10.63 -0.10
CA TRP A 79 -17.60 -9.52 0.13
C TRP A 79 -18.54 -9.21 -1.04
N LYS A 80 -18.05 -9.22 -2.29
CA LYS A 80 -18.82 -8.79 -3.47
C LYS A 80 -19.96 -9.75 -3.80
N CYS A 81 -19.75 -11.00 -3.41
CA CYS A 81 -20.70 -12.09 -3.57
C CYS A 81 -21.70 -12.21 -2.40
N ASP A 82 -21.58 -11.37 -1.38
CA ASP A 82 -22.62 -11.19 -0.36
C ASP A 82 -23.69 -10.22 -0.89
N PRO A 83 -24.93 -10.66 -1.16
CA PRO A 83 -25.97 -9.77 -1.66
C PRO A 83 -26.33 -8.65 -0.67
N ASP A 84 -26.00 -8.81 0.62
CA ASP A 84 -26.27 -7.83 1.67
C ASP A 84 -25.06 -6.92 1.97
N TRP A 85 -24.01 -6.96 1.14
CA TRP A 85 -22.86 -6.07 1.30
C TRP A 85 -23.21 -4.58 1.47
N PRO A 86 -24.29 -4.01 0.86
CA PRO A 86 -24.63 -2.60 1.06
C PRO A 86 -25.02 -2.27 2.50
N ASN A 87 -25.63 -3.23 3.22
CA ASN A 87 -26.01 -3.10 4.63
C ASN A 87 -24.90 -3.57 5.58
N ASN A 88 -23.92 -4.32 5.06
CA ASN A 88 -22.79 -4.85 5.81
C ASN A 88 -21.44 -4.37 5.25
N ARG A 89 -21.29 -3.06 5.02
CA ARG A 89 -20.10 -2.50 4.37
C ARG A 89 -18.80 -2.85 5.08
N GLN A 90 -18.79 -2.84 6.41
CA GLN A 90 -17.59 -3.08 7.22
C GLN A 90 -17.06 -4.53 7.12
N ARG A 91 -17.87 -5.50 6.66
CA ARG A 91 -17.43 -6.87 6.37
C ARG A 91 -16.27 -6.92 5.38
N LEU A 92 -16.15 -5.92 4.51
CA LEU A 92 -15.01 -5.80 3.59
C LEU A 92 -13.66 -5.95 4.32
N ALA A 93 -13.50 -5.39 5.52
CA ALA A 93 -12.25 -5.45 6.27
C ALA A 93 -11.84 -6.86 6.72
N ASP A 94 -12.73 -7.86 6.62
CA ASP A 94 -12.40 -9.27 6.88
C ASP A 94 -11.87 -10.01 5.63
N CYS A 95 -11.87 -9.35 4.48
CA CYS A 95 -11.61 -9.98 3.18
C CYS A 95 -10.20 -9.77 2.64
N ALA A 96 -9.40 -8.95 3.30
CA ALA A 96 -8.00 -8.77 2.95
C ALA A 96 -7.22 -10.10 3.06
N ILE A 97 -6.27 -10.30 2.16
CA ILE A 97 -5.32 -11.43 2.20
C ILE A 97 -3.90 -10.91 2.05
N GLY A 98 -2.90 -11.77 2.24
CA GLY A 98 -1.50 -11.40 2.13
C GLY A 98 -1.00 -10.62 3.34
N PHE A 99 0.04 -9.83 3.17
CA PHE A 99 0.67 -9.14 4.30
C PHE A 99 -0.21 -8.04 4.94
N GLY A 100 -1.09 -7.41 4.17
CA GLY A 100 -2.08 -6.44 4.67
C GLY A 100 -3.36 -7.05 5.24
N GLN A 101 -3.43 -8.37 5.45
CA GLN A 101 -4.65 -9.05 5.93
C GLN A 101 -5.14 -8.59 7.32
N TYR A 102 -4.29 -7.90 8.09
CA TYR A 102 -4.64 -7.37 9.40
C TYR A 102 -5.08 -5.90 9.38
N ALA A 103 -5.13 -5.27 8.20
CA ALA A 103 -5.64 -3.92 8.05
C ALA A 103 -7.14 -3.88 8.39
N MET A 104 -7.49 -3.46 9.59
CA MET A 104 -8.89 -3.38 10.03
C MET A 104 -9.60 -2.12 9.53
N GLY A 105 -8.83 -1.10 9.10
CA GLY A 105 -9.37 0.20 8.74
C GLY A 105 -10.18 0.80 9.89
N GLY A 106 -11.35 1.36 9.56
CA GLY A 106 -12.32 1.89 10.53
C GLY A 106 -13.36 0.87 11.02
N LYS A 107 -13.13 -0.44 10.87
CA LYS A 107 -14.08 -1.47 11.31
C LYS A 107 -14.41 -1.32 12.81
N ASN A 108 -15.68 -1.55 13.16
CA ASN A 108 -16.29 -1.32 14.48
C ASN A 108 -16.35 0.15 14.90
N GLY A 109 -15.86 1.07 14.07
CA GLY A 109 -16.05 2.50 14.23
C GLY A 109 -17.36 2.98 13.62
N ASP A 110 -17.68 4.24 13.89
CA ASP A 110 -18.86 4.89 13.33
C ASP A 110 -18.70 5.15 11.84
N TYR A 111 -19.83 5.22 11.14
CA TYR A 111 -19.84 5.72 9.78
C TYR A 111 -19.69 7.23 9.77
N TYR A 112 -18.80 7.73 8.92
CA TYR A 112 -18.72 9.15 8.61
C TYR A 112 -19.14 9.37 7.16
N ILE A 113 -20.15 10.20 6.94
CA ILE A 113 -20.69 10.49 5.62
C ILE A 113 -20.05 11.79 5.14
N VAL A 114 -19.24 11.71 4.07
CA VAL A 114 -18.70 12.91 3.41
C VAL A 114 -19.82 13.55 2.62
N THR A 115 -20.15 14.80 2.93
CA THR A 115 -21.23 15.58 2.30
C THR A 115 -20.72 16.85 1.62
N ASP A 116 -19.46 17.22 1.87
CA ASP A 116 -18.79 18.39 1.31
C ASP A 116 -17.47 17.94 0.64
N SER A 117 -17.34 18.20 -0.66
CA SER A 117 -16.16 17.84 -1.44
C SER A 117 -15.06 18.90 -1.45
N SER A 118 -15.25 20.04 -0.76
CA SER A 118 -14.25 21.10 -0.66
C SER A 118 -13.08 20.74 0.25
N ASP A 119 -11.95 21.38 0.01
CA ASP A 119 -10.72 21.24 0.79
C ASP A 119 -9.98 22.58 0.97
N ASP A 120 -10.74 23.66 1.15
CA ASP A 120 -10.23 25.03 1.04
C ASP A 120 -9.29 25.45 2.19
N ASP A 121 -9.28 24.71 3.30
CA ASP A 121 -8.43 24.98 4.47
C ASP A 121 -7.82 23.67 5.02
N ALA A 122 -6.53 23.49 4.75
CA ALA A 122 -5.76 22.33 5.21
C ALA A 122 -5.50 22.33 6.74
N VAL A 123 -5.69 23.46 7.42
CA VAL A 123 -5.51 23.63 8.87
C VAL A 123 -6.85 23.56 9.61
N ASN A 124 -7.97 24.01 9.05
CA ASN A 124 -9.27 23.99 9.73
C ASN A 124 -10.35 23.35 8.85
N PRO A 125 -10.30 22.02 8.63
CA PRO A 125 -11.27 21.35 7.79
C PRO A 125 -12.67 21.41 8.39
N LYS A 126 -13.67 21.64 7.54
CA LYS A 126 -15.09 21.70 7.95
C LYS A 126 -15.65 20.29 8.21
N PRO A 127 -16.48 20.08 9.24
CA PRO A 127 -17.31 18.88 9.32
C PRO A 127 -18.10 18.67 8.02
N GLY A 128 -18.26 17.42 7.61
CA GLY A 128 -18.77 17.03 6.29
C GLY A 128 -17.70 16.80 5.23
N THR A 129 -16.47 17.33 5.40
CA THR A 129 -15.36 17.11 4.44
C THR A 129 -14.61 15.81 4.69
N LEU A 130 -13.91 15.32 3.66
CA LEU A 130 -13.01 14.16 3.78
C LEU A 130 -11.84 14.45 4.73
N ARG A 131 -11.21 15.64 4.63
CA ARG A 131 -10.09 16.03 5.50
C ARG A 131 -10.48 16.03 6.97
N TYR A 132 -11.69 16.48 7.31
CA TYR A 132 -12.16 16.43 8.69
C TYR A 132 -12.25 15.00 9.22
N ALA A 133 -12.70 14.05 8.39
CA ALA A 133 -12.90 12.66 8.74
C ALA A 133 -11.59 11.91 8.97
N VAL A 134 -10.63 12.02 8.03
CA VAL A 134 -9.40 11.20 8.07
C VAL A 134 -8.48 11.54 9.23
N ILE A 135 -8.56 12.76 9.77
CA ILE A 135 -7.75 13.19 10.92
C ILE A 135 -8.35 12.81 12.27
N ARG A 136 -9.61 12.31 12.32
CA ARG A 136 -10.26 11.95 13.60
C ARG A 136 -9.48 10.89 14.38
N GLU A 137 -9.56 10.93 15.70
CA GLU A 137 -8.83 9.97 16.56
C GLU A 137 -9.54 8.62 16.61
N GLU A 138 -10.86 8.64 16.62
CA GLU A 138 -11.70 7.46 16.62
C GLU A 138 -11.62 6.69 15.28
N PRO A 139 -11.80 5.35 15.30
CA PRO A 139 -11.97 4.58 14.08
C PRO A 139 -13.17 5.07 13.27
N LEU A 140 -13.00 5.28 11.97
CA LEU A 140 -14.11 5.72 11.10
C LEU A 140 -14.18 4.95 9.78
N TRP A 141 -15.40 4.53 9.45
CA TRP A 141 -15.75 4.01 8.14
C TRP A 141 -16.35 5.13 7.28
N ILE A 142 -15.52 5.72 6.42
CA ILE A 142 -15.83 6.93 5.67
C ILE A 142 -16.49 6.55 4.34
N VAL A 143 -17.71 7.06 4.10
CA VAL A 143 -18.54 6.75 2.93
C VAL A 143 -19.02 8.00 2.22
N PHE A 144 -19.48 7.81 0.98
CA PHE A 144 -19.91 8.89 0.08
C PHE A 144 -21.35 8.62 -0.38
N PRO A 145 -22.30 9.54 -0.14
CA PRO A 145 -23.71 9.36 -0.54
C PRO A 145 -23.94 9.63 -2.03
N SER A 146 -22.99 10.26 -2.71
CA SER A 146 -23.06 10.62 -4.12
C SER A 146 -21.67 10.69 -4.74
N ASN A 147 -21.61 10.78 -6.07
CA ASN A 147 -20.36 11.06 -6.78
C ASN A 147 -19.72 12.34 -6.25
N MET A 148 -18.40 12.35 -6.14
CA MET A 148 -17.64 13.49 -5.64
C MET A 148 -16.33 13.66 -6.40
N HIS A 149 -15.95 14.92 -6.62
CA HIS A 149 -14.62 15.29 -7.07
C HIS A 149 -13.97 16.14 -5.97
N ILE A 150 -13.07 15.53 -5.22
CA ILE A 150 -12.36 16.14 -4.10
C ILE A 150 -11.01 16.60 -4.62
N LYS A 151 -10.87 17.91 -4.82
CA LYS A 151 -9.60 18.52 -5.20
C LYS A 151 -8.94 19.03 -3.93
N LEU A 152 -7.86 18.38 -3.54
CA LEU A 152 -7.10 18.71 -2.35
C LEU A 152 -6.23 19.94 -2.61
N GLU A 153 -6.12 20.81 -1.61
CA GLU A 153 -5.20 21.95 -1.66
C GLU A 153 -3.78 21.54 -1.19
N GLN A 154 -3.71 20.57 -0.28
CA GLN A 154 -2.47 20.07 0.34
C GLN A 154 -2.57 18.57 0.62
N GLU A 155 -1.45 17.92 0.94
CA GLU A 155 -1.41 16.53 1.43
C GLU A 155 -2.56 16.23 2.40
N LEU A 156 -3.34 15.19 2.11
CA LEU A 156 -4.38 14.64 2.97
C LEU A 156 -3.74 13.66 3.94
N ILE A 157 -3.31 14.16 5.10
CA ILE A 157 -2.66 13.37 6.15
C ILE A 157 -3.72 12.60 6.93
N PHE A 158 -3.53 11.29 7.05
CA PHE A 158 -4.44 10.40 7.78
C PHE A 158 -4.01 10.22 9.23
N ASN A 159 -5.00 9.91 10.07
CA ASN A 159 -4.81 9.23 11.34
C ASN A 159 -5.04 7.70 11.18
N SER A 160 -4.68 6.91 12.18
CA SER A 160 -4.89 5.46 12.18
C SER A 160 -6.39 5.08 12.18
N PHE A 161 -6.69 3.81 11.86
CA PHE A 161 -8.03 3.23 11.92
C PHE A 161 -9.05 3.95 11.02
N LYS A 162 -8.73 4.07 9.73
CA LYS A 162 -9.59 4.72 8.74
C LYS A 162 -9.89 3.78 7.58
N THR A 163 -11.15 3.74 7.16
CA THR A 163 -11.52 3.19 5.86
C THR A 163 -12.07 4.30 5.00
N ILE A 164 -11.52 4.51 3.81
CA ILE A 164 -12.22 5.18 2.71
C ILE A 164 -12.94 4.09 1.91
N ASP A 165 -14.27 4.15 1.86
CA ASP A 165 -15.12 3.24 1.11
C ASP A 165 -15.94 4.00 0.06
N GLY A 166 -15.42 4.06 -1.16
CA GLY A 166 -16.08 4.70 -2.29
C GLY A 166 -17.19 3.87 -2.94
N ARG A 167 -17.53 2.66 -2.44
CA ARG A 167 -18.56 1.82 -3.09
C ARG A 167 -19.91 2.53 -3.14
N GLY A 168 -20.53 2.51 -4.30
CA GLY A 168 -21.83 3.16 -4.56
C GLY A 168 -21.73 4.61 -5.05
N ALA A 169 -20.51 5.16 -5.14
CA ALA A 169 -20.26 6.49 -5.67
C ALA A 169 -19.02 6.49 -6.59
N ASN A 170 -18.99 7.41 -7.55
CA ASN A 170 -17.78 7.71 -8.30
C ASN A 170 -17.02 8.84 -7.60
N VAL A 171 -15.96 8.48 -6.86
CA VAL A 171 -15.20 9.42 -6.02
C VAL A 171 -13.81 9.60 -6.60
N HIS A 172 -13.50 10.84 -6.96
CA HIS A 172 -12.20 11.26 -7.48
C HIS A 172 -11.47 12.10 -6.42
N ILE A 173 -10.21 11.76 -6.16
CA ILE A 173 -9.28 12.49 -5.29
C ILE A 173 -8.12 12.99 -6.15
N THR A 174 -7.90 14.30 -6.16
CA THR A 174 -6.94 14.97 -7.05
C THR A 174 -6.26 16.13 -6.32
N GLY A 175 -5.29 16.79 -6.97
CA GLY A 175 -4.76 18.06 -6.50
C GLY A 175 -3.49 17.94 -5.66
N GLY A 176 -3.33 18.80 -4.66
CA GLY A 176 -2.09 18.95 -3.90
C GLY A 176 -1.78 17.75 -3.01
N GLY A 177 -0.65 17.09 -3.25
CA GLY A 177 -0.05 16.04 -2.42
C GLY A 177 -0.80 14.71 -2.35
N CYS A 178 -2.12 14.71 -2.53
CA CYS A 178 -2.98 13.54 -2.38
C CYS A 178 -2.82 12.83 -1.03
N ILE A 179 -2.74 11.50 -0.97
CA ILE A 179 -2.90 10.77 0.30
C ILE A 179 -1.55 10.52 0.97
N THR A 180 -1.45 10.88 2.25
CA THR A 180 -0.24 10.64 3.07
C THR A 180 -0.57 9.79 4.30
N LEU A 181 -0.01 8.58 4.36
CA LEU A 181 -0.12 7.64 5.47
C LEU A 181 1.22 7.60 6.22
N GLN A 182 1.45 8.55 7.12
CA GLN A 182 2.74 8.72 7.80
C GLN A 182 2.67 8.29 9.27
N TYR A 183 3.46 7.29 9.65
CA TYR A 183 3.58 6.75 11.01
C TYR A 183 2.25 6.34 11.67
N ILE A 184 1.35 5.79 10.86
CA ILE A 184 0.01 5.33 11.28
C ILE A 184 -0.16 3.84 11.00
N SER A 185 -1.28 3.28 11.45
CA SER A 185 -1.64 1.90 11.14
C SER A 185 -3.13 1.71 10.87
N ASN A 186 -3.48 0.54 10.33
CA ASN A 186 -4.87 0.11 10.14
C ASN A 186 -5.63 1.06 9.21
N VAL A 187 -5.22 1.14 7.94
CA VAL A 187 -5.89 1.96 6.94
C VAL A 187 -6.33 1.10 5.76
N ILE A 188 -7.57 1.29 5.33
CA ILE A 188 -8.12 0.72 4.10
C ILE A 188 -8.49 1.87 3.16
N ILE A 189 -8.01 1.83 1.92
CA ILE A 189 -8.42 2.74 0.86
C ILE A 189 -9.07 1.89 -0.22
N HIS A 190 -10.38 2.06 -0.41
CA HIS A 190 -11.17 1.17 -1.24
C HIS A 190 -12.10 1.90 -2.22
N ASN A 191 -12.07 1.48 -3.48
CA ASN A 191 -13.01 1.88 -4.54
C ASN A 191 -13.05 3.40 -4.81
N VAL A 192 -11.87 4.02 -4.96
CA VAL A 192 -11.74 5.46 -5.32
C VAL A 192 -10.78 5.67 -6.50
N HIS A 193 -10.95 6.78 -7.20
CA HIS A 193 -10.06 7.23 -8.27
C HIS A 193 -9.07 8.26 -7.73
N ILE A 194 -7.77 8.02 -7.87
CA ILE A 194 -6.70 8.91 -7.39
C ILE A 194 -5.84 9.30 -8.59
N HIS A 195 -5.85 10.57 -8.97
CA HIS A 195 -5.13 11.00 -10.16
C HIS A 195 -4.86 12.49 -10.18
N HIS A 196 -3.95 12.94 -11.06
CA HIS A 196 -3.60 14.35 -11.18
C HIS A 196 -3.14 14.93 -9.83
N CYS A 197 -2.40 14.12 -9.08
CA CYS A 197 -1.74 14.53 -7.85
C CYS A 197 -0.50 15.35 -8.21
N VAL A 198 -0.37 16.51 -7.58
CA VAL A 198 0.68 17.49 -7.86
C VAL A 198 1.41 17.89 -6.59
N PRO A 199 2.69 18.26 -6.66
CA PRO A 199 3.43 18.80 -5.53
C PRO A 199 2.66 19.92 -4.81
N SER A 200 2.57 19.82 -3.50
CA SER A 200 2.00 20.85 -2.62
C SER A 200 2.88 21.00 -1.37
N GLY A 201 2.60 21.95 -0.49
CA GLY A 201 3.34 22.14 0.75
C GLY A 201 3.78 23.58 0.95
N ASN A 202 4.85 23.74 1.74
CA ASN A 202 5.31 25.03 2.27
C ASN A 202 4.23 25.78 3.07
N THR A 203 3.42 25.01 3.80
CA THR A 203 2.32 25.53 4.61
C THR A 203 2.06 24.60 5.79
N ASN A 204 1.22 25.05 6.72
CA ASN A 204 0.74 24.21 7.81
C ASN A 204 -0.36 23.27 7.30
N VAL A 205 -0.29 22.00 7.70
CA VAL A 205 -1.31 21.00 7.39
C VAL A 205 -1.69 20.27 8.68
N ARG A 206 -3.00 20.11 8.91
CA ARG A 206 -3.53 19.40 10.07
C ARG A 206 -3.40 17.88 9.89
N SER A 207 -2.91 17.20 10.92
CA SER A 207 -2.78 15.74 10.97
C SER A 207 -3.63 15.06 12.06
N SER A 208 -4.12 15.83 13.04
CA SER A 208 -5.07 15.35 14.06
C SER A 208 -5.99 16.50 14.52
N PRO A 209 -7.04 16.26 15.33
CA PRO A 209 -7.90 17.33 15.83
C PRO A 209 -7.13 18.37 16.64
N THR A 210 -6.00 17.98 17.23
CA THR A 210 -5.18 18.80 18.14
C THR A 210 -3.83 19.22 17.56
N HIS A 211 -3.40 18.64 16.43
CA HIS A 211 -2.07 18.87 15.86
C HIS A 211 -2.13 19.26 14.38
N TYR A 212 -1.39 20.32 14.03
CA TYR A 212 -0.96 20.65 12.68
C TYR A 212 0.51 21.05 12.70
N GLY A 213 1.20 20.91 11.58
CA GLY A 213 2.61 21.26 11.48
C GLY A 213 2.98 21.72 10.08
N TYR A 214 4.13 22.39 9.97
CA TYR A 214 4.65 22.87 8.70
C TYR A 214 5.10 21.68 7.83
N ARG A 215 4.59 21.61 6.61
CA ARG A 215 4.94 20.61 5.60
C ARG A 215 5.81 21.27 4.55
N THR A 216 6.94 20.64 4.22
CA THR A 216 7.73 21.02 3.04
C THR A 216 7.02 20.54 1.77
N LYS A 217 7.57 20.88 0.61
CA LYS A 217 7.02 20.46 -0.67
C LYS A 217 7.00 18.91 -0.77
N SER A 218 5.83 18.36 -1.04
CA SER A 218 5.59 16.94 -1.38
C SER A 218 5.96 16.67 -2.84
N ASP A 219 6.22 15.41 -3.18
CA ASP A 219 6.59 15.02 -4.54
C ASP A 219 5.39 14.94 -5.49
N GLY A 220 4.18 14.77 -4.94
CA GLY A 220 2.95 14.68 -5.70
C GLY A 220 2.58 13.25 -6.10
N ASP A 221 2.83 12.31 -5.20
CA ASP A 221 2.39 10.92 -5.33
C ASP A 221 0.87 10.79 -5.23
N GLY A 222 0.32 9.68 -5.71
CA GLY A 222 -1.07 9.29 -5.42
C GLY A 222 -1.28 8.94 -3.94
N ILE A 223 -0.50 7.96 -3.45
CA ILE A 223 -0.53 7.48 -2.06
C ILE A 223 0.90 7.29 -1.56
N SER A 224 1.32 8.10 -0.58
CA SER A 224 2.61 7.95 0.10
C SER A 224 2.43 7.23 1.46
N ILE A 225 3.11 6.11 1.65
CA ILE A 225 3.06 5.24 2.84
C ILE A 225 4.42 5.27 3.55
N PHE A 226 4.51 6.00 4.66
CA PHE A 226 5.77 6.33 5.30
C PHE A 226 5.84 5.81 6.73
N GLY A 227 6.64 4.77 6.98
CA GLY A 227 6.74 4.13 8.30
C GLY A 227 5.40 3.65 8.86
N ALA A 228 4.47 3.28 7.98
CA ALA A 228 3.11 2.87 8.33
C ALA A 228 2.93 1.35 8.21
N LYS A 229 1.91 0.80 8.88
CA LYS A 229 1.67 -0.64 8.89
C LYS A 229 0.21 -1.04 8.81
N ASP A 230 -0.06 -2.27 8.42
CA ASP A 230 -1.42 -2.82 8.32
C ASP A 230 -2.27 -1.94 7.38
N ILE A 231 -1.84 -1.89 6.11
CA ILE A 231 -2.44 -1.05 5.06
C ILE A 231 -3.01 -1.93 3.95
N TRP A 232 -4.21 -1.59 3.48
CA TRP A 232 -4.84 -2.25 2.34
C TRP A 232 -5.38 -1.25 1.33
N ILE A 233 -4.86 -1.32 0.11
CA ILE A 233 -5.29 -0.48 -1.03
C ILE A 233 -5.97 -1.38 -2.03
N ASP A 234 -7.27 -1.22 -2.20
CA ASP A 234 -8.13 -2.18 -2.91
C ASP A 234 -9.10 -1.53 -3.88
N HIS A 235 -9.29 -2.11 -5.08
CA HIS A 235 -10.26 -1.60 -6.08
C HIS A 235 -10.09 -0.11 -6.43
N CYS A 236 -8.91 0.46 -6.26
CA CYS A 236 -8.64 1.85 -6.62
C CYS A 236 -8.20 1.98 -8.08
N THR A 237 -8.46 3.13 -8.68
CA THR A 237 -7.93 3.49 -10.00
C THR A 237 -6.92 4.61 -9.86
N LEU A 238 -5.67 4.39 -10.29
CA LEU A 238 -4.57 5.34 -10.13
C LEU A 238 -3.92 5.68 -11.47
N SER A 239 -3.70 6.98 -11.73
CA SER A 239 -3.06 7.46 -12.96
C SER A 239 -2.57 8.91 -12.85
N HIS A 240 -1.75 9.38 -13.80
CA HIS A 240 -1.44 10.80 -14.02
C HIS A 240 -1.00 11.59 -12.77
N CYS A 241 -0.24 10.98 -11.86
CA CYS A 241 0.35 11.74 -10.75
C CYS A 241 1.67 12.39 -11.21
N THR A 242 2.26 13.26 -10.40
CA THR A 242 3.51 13.93 -10.78
C THR A 242 4.72 13.04 -10.58
N ASP A 243 4.76 12.30 -9.47
CA ASP A 243 5.87 11.41 -9.12
C ASP A 243 5.42 9.93 -9.08
N GLY A 244 5.23 9.32 -7.90
CA GLY A 244 4.73 7.94 -7.75
C GLY A 244 3.21 7.80 -7.85
N LEU A 245 2.67 6.61 -8.17
CA LEU A 245 1.25 6.32 -7.86
C LEU A 245 1.11 5.79 -6.42
N ILE A 246 1.95 4.84 -6.03
CA ILE A 246 2.00 4.30 -4.66
C ILE A 246 3.46 4.14 -4.23
N ASP A 247 3.86 4.86 -3.20
CA ASP A 247 5.21 4.81 -2.65
C ASP A 247 5.18 4.35 -1.20
N ALA A 248 5.85 3.22 -0.89
CA ALA A 248 5.98 2.71 0.47
C ALA A 248 7.44 2.69 0.89
N VAL A 249 7.76 3.40 1.97
CA VAL A 249 9.15 3.66 2.39
C VAL A 249 9.27 3.69 3.91
N MET A 250 10.51 3.76 4.40
CA MET A 250 10.82 4.11 5.80
C MET A 250 10.34 3.07 6.82
N GLY A 251 10.49 1.79 6.47
CA GLY A 251 10.09 0.67 7.31
C GLY A 251 8.59 0.40 7.28
N SER A 252 7.87 0.88 6.27
CA SER A 252 6.47 0.48 6.06
C SER A 252 6.35 -1.03 5.82
N THR A 253 5.36 -1.70 6.39
CA THR A 253 5.21 -3.17 6.28
C THR A 253 3.78 -3.63 6.52
N GLY A 254 3.45 -4.89 6.24
CA GLY A 254 2.08 -5.39 6.39
C GLY A 254 1.13 -4.72 5.41
N ILE A 255 1.48 -4.72 4.12
CA ILE A 255 0.74 -4.01 3.07
C ILE A 255 0.17 -5.01 2.06
N THR A 256 -1.09 -4.82 1.67
CA THR A 256 -1.68 -5.46 0.49
C THR A 256 -2.17 -4.41 -0.49
N ILE A 257 -1.80 -4.55 -1.76
CA ILE A 257 -2.25 -3.71 -2.87
C ILE A 257 -2.97 -4.66 -3.83
N SER A 258 -4.30 -4.60 -3.88
CA SER A 258 -5.11 -5.56 -4.63
C SER A 258 -6.19 -4.97 -5.51
N ASN A 259 -6.55 -5.66 -6.59
CA ASN A 259 -7.68 -5.29 -7.45
C ASN A 259 -7.65 -3.87 -8.03
N ASN A 260 -6.49 -3.21 -8.02
CA ASN A 260 -6.37 -1.84 -8.50
C ASN A 260 -6.17 -1.82 -10.01
N PHE A 261 -6.57 -0.72 -10.64
CA PHE A 261 -6.26 -0.41 -12.03
C PHE A 261 -5.26 0.73 -12.09
N PHE A 262 -4.09 0.47 -12.70
CA PHE A 262 -3.04 1.46 -12.93
C PHE A 262 -2.93 1.76 -14.42
N SER A 263 -2.82 3.03 -14.80
CA SER A 263 -2.61 3.41 -16.21
C SER A 263 -1.94 4.79 -16.33
N HIS A 264 -1.45 5.11 -17.53
CA HIS A 264 -0.97 6.45 -17.91
C HIS A 264 -0.02 7.08 -16.89
N HIS A 265 1.11 6.41 -16.63
CA HIS A 265 2.04 6.86 -15.61
C HIS A 265 3.44 6.28 -15.78
N ASN A 266 4.47 7.07 -15.48
CA ASN A 266 5.86 6.62 -15.63
C ASN A 266 6.31 5.77 -14.43
N GLU A 267 6.30 6.37 -13.23
CA GLU A 267 6.85 5.76 -12.02
C GLU A 267 5.73 5.18 -11.16
N VAL A 268 5.32 3.95 -11.43
CA VAL A 268 4.07 3.40 -10.86
C VAL A 268 4.14 3.17 -9.35
N MET A 269 5.08 2.33 -8.90
CA MET A 269 5.10 1.90 -7.50
C MET A 269 6.52 1.69 -6.99
N LEU A 270 6.93 2.46 -5.98
CA LEU A 270 8.21 2.31 -5.30
C LEU A 270 8.04 1.65 -3.93
N LEU A 271 8.76 0.55 -3.70
CA LEU A 271 8.81 -0.15 -2.42
C LEU A 271 10.24 -0.10 -1.88
N GLY A 272 10.48 0.81 -0.95
CA GLY A 272 11.80 1.14 -0.40
C GLY A 272 12.53 2.20 -1.24
N HIS A 273 13.01 3.27 -0.59
CA HIS A 273 13.53 4.47 -1.26
C HIS A 273 15.04 4.44 -1.50
N SER A 274 15.80 3.82 -0.60
CA SER A 274 17.26 3.81 -0.63
C SER A 274 17.78 2.39 -0.50
N ASP A 275 18.82 2.07 -1.28
CA ASP A 275 19.49 0.77 -1.18
C ASP A 275 20.15 0.62 0.19
N GLU A 276 20.50 1.70 0.89
CA GLU A 276 21.20 1.68 2.18
C GLU A 276 20.27 1.71 3.40
N TYR A 277 18.98 1.94 3.21
CA TYR A 277 18.03 2.06 4.32
C TYR A 277 17.63 0.69 4.87
N LEU A 278 18.45 0.17 5.79
CA LEU A 278 18.29 -1.18 6.37
C LEU A 278 16.91 -1.49 6.98
N PRO A 279 16.17 -0.54 7.59
CA PRO A 279 14.85 -0.86 8.14
C PRO A 279 13.83 -1.33 7.09
N ASP A 280 14.00 -1.00 5.80
CA ASP A 280 13.15 -1.55 4.72
C ASP A 280 13.35 -3.07 4.54
N SER A 281 14.34 -3.70 5.18
CA SER A 281 14.49 -5.16 5.19
C SER A 281 13.33 -5.89 5.87
N GLY A 282 12.61 -5.21 6.77
CA GLY A 282 11.38 -5.72 7.38
C GLY A 282 10.11 -5.47 6.57
N MET A 283 10.20 -4.77 5.43
CA MET A 283 9.05 -4.48 4.58
C MET A 283 8.49 -5.77 3.99
N GLN A 284 7.18 -5.96 4.09
CA GLN A 284 6.47 -7.09 3.51
C GLN A 284 5.21 -6.61 2.79
N VAL A 285 5.13 -6.86 1.49
CA VAL A 285 4.06 -6.35 0.61
C VAL A 285 3.49 -7.46 -0.28
N THR A 286 2.17 -7.56 -0.34
CA THR A 286 1.46 -8.41 -1.33
C THR A 286 0.86 -7.52 -2.40
N ILE A 287 1.18 -7.78 -3.67
CA ILE A 287 0.60 -7.11 -4.84
C ILE A 287 -0.19 -8.17 -5.59
N ALA A 288 -1.53 -8.10 -5.54
CA ALA A 288 -2.36 -9.19 -6.04
C ALA A 288 -3.56 -8.74 -6.89
N PHE A 289 -3.84 -9.42 -8.00
CA PHE A 289 -5.04 -9.18 -8.81
C PHE A 289 -5.15 -7.77 -9.41
N ASN A 290 -4.08 -6.99 -9.42
CA ASN A 290 -4.08 -5.67 -10.04
C ASN A 290 -4.01 -5.81 -11.56
N HIS A 291 -4.56 -4.82 -12.24
CA HIS A 291 -4.39 -4.63 -13.67
C HIS A 291 -3.46 -3.43 -13.90
N PHE A 292 -2.25 -3.74 -14.36
CA PHE A 292 -1.27 -2.77 -14.85
C PHE A 292 -1.52 -2.58 -16.34
N GLY A 293 -2.30 -1.55 -16.65
CA GLY A 293 -2.87 -1.30 -17.96
C GLY A 293 -1.98 -0.47 -18.86
N GLU A 294 -2.62 0.25 -19.77
CA GLU A 294 -1.95 0.98 -20.84
C GLU A 294 -1.08 2.15 -20.36
N GLN A 295 -0.08 2.47 -21.17
CA GLN A 295 0.79 3.65 -21.01
C GLN A 295 1.47 3.71 -19.63
N LEU A 296 1.86 2.53 -19.12
CA LEU A 296 2.74 2.41 -17.97
C LEU A 296 4.18 2.24 -18.42
N VAL A 297 5.10 3.04 -17.87
CA VAL A 297 6.51 2.95 -18.29
C VAL A 297 7.27 1.91 -17.48
N GLN A 298 7.22 2.02 -16.14
CA GLN A 298 8.06 1.20 -15.25
C GLN A 298 7.54 1.10 -13.80
N ARG A 299 8.29 0.36 -12.96
CA ARG A 299 8.10 0.24 -11.51
C ARG A 299 6.78 -0.43 -11.10
N MET A 300 6.49 -1.61 -11.63
CA MET A 300 5.28 -2.39 -11.30
C MET A 300 5.59 -3.74 -10.62
N PRO A 301 6.21 -3.78 -9.42
CA PRO A 301 6.80 -2.69 -8.64
C PRO A 301 8.30 -2.48 -8.95
N ARG A 302 8.88 -1.41 -8.38
CA ARG A 302 10.33 -1.32 -8.14
C ARG A 302 10.63 -1.48 -6.65
N CYS A 303 11.37 -2.53 -6.29
CA CYS A 303 11.59 -2.93 -4.90
C CYS A 303 13.02 -2.73 -4.43
N ARG A 304 13.18 -2.48 -3.13
CA ARG A 304 14.45 -2.54 -2.41
C ARG A 304 14.27 -3.23 -1.08
N ARG A 305 15.24 -4.08 -0.71
CA ARG A 305 15.18 -4.86 0.54
C ARG A 305 13.84 -5.63 0.63
N GLY A 306 13.36 -5.95 1.82
CA GLY A 306 12.02 -6.51 2.03
C GLY A 306 11.65 -7.81 1.30
N TYR A 307 10.41 -8.23 1.50
CA TYR A 307 9.79 -9.37 0.82
C TYR A 307 8.51 -8.93 0.10
N ILE A 308 8.48 -9.11 -1.22
CA ILE A 308 7.38 -8.66 -2.07
C ILE A 308 6.80 -9.87 -2.82
N HIS A 309 5.54 -10.17 -2.54
CA HIS A 309 4.78 -11.22 -3.23
C HIS A 309 3.92 -10.57 -4.34
N VAL A 310 4.33 -10.76 -5.59
CA VAL A 310 3.62 -10.27 -6.78
C VAL A 310 2.85 -11.44 -7.38
N VAL A 311 1.52 -11.48 -7.22
CA VAL A 311 0.72 -12.67 -7.53
C VAL A 311 -0.55 -12.39 -8.33
N ASN A 312 -0.77 -13.15 -9.42
CA ASN A 312 -1.98 -13.07 -10.24
C ASN A 312 -2.36 -11.65 -10.72
N ASN A 313 -1.37 -10.80 -11.01
CA ASN A 313 -1.60 -9.51 -11.65
C ASN A 313 -1.55 -9.65 -13.18
N ASP A 314 -2.24 -8.75 -13.88
CA ASP A 314 -2.20 -8.64 -15.34
C ASP A 314 -1.37 -7.42 -15.73
N PHE A 315 -0.33 -7.64 -16.54
CA PHE A 315 0.58 -6.60 -17.02
C PHE A 315 0.48 -6.45 -18.52
N THR A 316 0.15 -5.26 -18.99
CA THR A 316 -0.06 -4.97 -20.41
C THR A 316 0.92 -3.91 -20.90
N GLU A 317 1.77 -4.30 -21.85
CA GLU A 317 2.56 -3.41 -22.72
C GLU A 317 3.32 -2.27 -22.01
N TRP A 318 4.10 -2.60 -20.98
CA TRP A 318 4.98 -1.63 -20.33
C TRP A 318 6.05 -1.07 -21.28
N GLU A 319 6.49 0.17 -21.09
CA GLU A 319 7.43 0.81 -22.04
C GLU A 319 8.91 0.53 -21.74
N MET A 320 9.29 0.25 -20.47
CA MET A 320 10.68 0.03 -20.06
C MET A 320 10.89 -1.32 -19.36
N TYR A 321 10.27 -1.54 -18.20
CA TYR A 321 10.27 -2.84 -17.50
C TYR A 321 9.03 -2.97 -16.61
N ALA A 322 8.56 -4.20 -16.36
CA ALA A 322 7.48 -4.42 -15.41
C ALA A 322 7.99 -4.40 -13.97
N ILE A 323 8.78 -5.42 -13.58
CA ILE A 323 9.23 -5.63 -12.20
C ILE A 323 10.73 -5.30 -12.10
N GLY A 324 11.11 -4.47 -11.14
CA GLY A 324 12.51 -4.08 -10.95
C GLY A 324 12.96 -4.10 -9.49
N GLY A 325 14.27 -4.09 -9.27
CA GLY A 325 14.79 -3.89 -7.93
C GLY A 325 16.29 -3.61 -7.84
N SER A 326 16.68 -3.08 -6.69
CA SER A 326 18.07 -2.84 -6.24
C SER A 326 18.14 -3.01 -4.72
N GLY A 327 19.33 -3.12 -4.12
CA GLY A 327 19.42 -3.26 -2.65
C GLY A 327 18.85 -4.59 -2.12
N HIS A 328 19.06 -5.71 -2.84
CA HIS A 328 18.74 -7.08 -2.41
C HIS A 328 17.29 -7.36 -1.97
N PRO A 329 16.27 -7.06 -2.81
CA PRO A 329 14.90 -7.41 -2.48
C PRO A 329 14.61 -8.89 -2.73
N THR A 330 13.67 -9.46 -1.95
CA THR A 330 13.07 -10.75 -2.28
C THR A 330 11.77 -10.51 -3.06
N ILE A 331 11.74 -10.89 -4.33
CA ILE A 331 10.55 -10.75 -5.18
C ILE A 331 10.03 -12.14 -5.57
N ASN A 332 8.92 -12.55 -4.97
CA ASN A 332 8.20 -13.76 -5.31
C ASN A 332 7.11 -13.43 -6.35
N SER A 333 7.38 -13.72 -7.63
CA SER A 333 6.42 -13.51 -8.73
C SER A 333 5.73 -14.82 -9.11
N GLN A 334 4.43 -14.94 -8.85
CA GLN A 334 3.66 -16.17 -9.07
C GLN A 334 2.36 -15.93 -9.85
N GLY A 335 2.08 -16.70 -10.89
CA GLY A 335 0.76 -16.69 -11.58
C GLY A 335 0.38 -15.38 -12.28
N ASN A 336 1.32 -14.42 -12.42
CA ASN A 336 1.10 -13.19 -13.16
C ASN A 336 1.01 -13.44 -14.67
N ARG A 337 0.19 -12.65 -15.36
CA ARG A 337 0.12 -12.61 -16.83
C ARG A 337 0.88 -11.41 -17.35
N TYR A 338 1.77 -11.63 -18.32
CA TYR A 338 2.56 -10.57 -18.94
C TYR A 338 2.32 -10.55 -20.45
N VAL A 339 1.78 -9.44 -20.95
CA VAL A 339 1.72 -9.13 -22.38
C VAL A 339 2.80 -8.10 -22.66
N ALA A 340 3.96 -8.57 -23.13
CA ALA A 340 5.10 -7.70 -23.39
C ALA A 340 4.85 -6.79 -24.62
N PRO A 341 5.34 -5.53 -24.61
CA PRO A 341 5.21 -4.60 -25.73
C PRO A 341 5.90 -5.12 -27.00
N SER A 342 5.59 -4.56 -28.17
CA SER A 342 6.27 -4.91 -29.43
C SER A 342 7.77 -4.58 -29.43
N ASN A 343 8.19 -3.55 -28.69
CA ASN A 343 9.58 -3.10 -28.57
C ASN A 343 10.50 -4.21 -28.04
N PRO A 344 11.52 -4.66 -28.80
CA PRO A 344 12.42 -5.73 -28.38
C PRO A 344 13.23 -5.40 -27.11
N ASN A 345 13.53 -4.12 -26.88
CA ASN A 345 14.31 -3.68 -25.72
C ASN A 345 13.51 -3.67 -24.41
N ALA A 346 12.19 -3.83 -24.48
CA ALA A 346 11.29 -3.86 -23.34
C ALA A 346 10.64 -5.24 -23.13
N LYS A 347 11.13 -6.29 -23.81
CA LYS A 347 10.60 -7.66 -23.66
C LYS A 347 10.93 -8.30 -22.31
N GLN A 348 11.99 -7.85 -21.65
CA GLN A 348 12.39 -8.40 -20.37
C GLN A 348 11.47 -7.88 -19.26
N VAL A 349 10.77 -8.80 -18.60
CA VAL A 349 9.88 -8.48 -17.46
C VAL A 349 10.66 -7.89 -16.28
N ARG A 350 11.89 -8.36 -16.06
CA ARG A 350 12.69 -8.08 -14.87
C ARG A 350 13.90 -7.20 -15.18
N THR A 351 14.19 -6.23 -14.32
CA THR A 351 15.47 -5.52 -14.30
C THR A 351 16.12 -5.57 -12.91
N GLN A 352 17.44 -5.74 -12.87
CA GLN A 352 18.23 -5.70 -11.64
C GLN A 352 19.36 -4.69 -11.84
N LYS A 353 19.43 -3.69 -10.98
CA LYS A 353 20.61 -2.82 -10.87
C LYS A 353 21.43 -3.30 -9.67
N PHE A 354 22.67 -3.67 -9.93
CA PHE A 354 23.64 -4.08 -8.91
C PHE A 354 24.14 -2.88 -8.11
#